data_AF-A0A4Q5SFL3-F1
#
_entry.id   AF-A0A4Q5SFL3-F1
#
_cell.length_a   1.000
_cell.length_b   1.000
_cell.length_c   1.000
_cell.angle_alpha   90.00
_cell.angle_beta   90.00
_cell.angle_gamma   90.00
#
_symmetry.space_group_name_H-M   'P 1'
#
loop_
_entity.id
_entity.type
_entity.pdbx_description
1 polymer ?
#
loop_
_entity_poly.entity_id
_entity_poly.type
_entity_poly.pdbx_seq_one_letter_code
_entity_poly.pdbx_strand_id
1 'polypeptide(L)'
;MSSAGKLARRKVCASACAIRARKLPPFHRDRIGGGDRMATLALKLGDIEAARIAQAEAQTLRRASFPAEDIATLVGEARLGAIEARSGDKEGGLARALTAARLLDARLRQLRAVGARRSGRELEIRSGYGWALDAALSAGDRPAAFTLAQRMMESSAGRAVQEAAARTAAGDPQLAALIRDRQDAAMELEALLDRQLRLAGRGADAATIEAVAAQRRAAATRLEQRTSALQARAPQLISPEGSEPLTLEAAQAALGADEALMVAAVGDSSTGIFAVTRQGISMSMTPVGRQEIGTLVERLRAGLTPEALAMGTVFDFDASSQLHATLFPAATLTAISGKSRLLIAANASLGALPFATLAPRQSKPTLRSARWLVRDHALVTLPSIASIVSARPGSVGRQK
;
A
#
# COMPACT_ATOMS: atom_id res chain seq x y z
N MET A 1 16.47 20.46 -3.05
CA MET A 1 15.73 21.53 -3.77
C MET A 1 15.93 22.85 -3.03
N SER A 2 16.28 23.94 -3.74
CA SER A 2 16.38 25.27 -3.12
C SER A 2 15.01 25.82 -2.71
N SER A 3 14.99 26.77 -1.76
CA SER A 3 13.77 27.44 -1.28
C SER A 3 12.97 28.10 -2.43
N ALA A 4 13.67 28.72 -3.39
CA ALA A 4 13.06 29.35 -4.55
C ALA A 4 12.30 28.35 -5.45
N GLY A 5 12.86 27.15 -5.68
CA GLY A 5 12.23 26.11 -6.49
C GLY A 5 10.96 25.52 -5.85
N LYS A 6 10.93 25.44 -4.51
CA LYS A 6 9.74 25.02 -3.75
C LYS A 6 8.60 26.05 -3.89
N LEU A 7 8.92 27.33 -3.75
CA LEU A 7 7.96 28.43 -3.86
C LEU A 7 7.35 28.54 -5.26
N ALA A 8 8.17 28.41 -6.31
CA ALA A 8 7.71 28.43 -7.69
C ALA A 8 6.70 27.31 -7.98
N ARG A 9 6.99 26.07 -7.57
CA ARG A 9 6.07 24.92 -7.75
C ARG A 9 4.74 25.12 -7.02
N ARG A 10 4.76 25.66 -5.80
CA ARG A 10 3.54 25.98 -5.04
C ARG A 10 2.68 27.01 -5.78
N LYS A 11 3.28 28.10 -6.28
CA LYS A 11 2.57 29.14 -7.04
C LYS A 11 1.91 28.58 -8.29
N VAL A 12 2.63 27.76 -9.07
CA VAL A 12 2.07 27.14 -10.30
C VAL A 12 0.88 26.24 -9.97
N CYS A 13 1.00 25.40 -8.94
CA CYS A 13 -0.07 24.48 -8.56
C CYS A 13 -1.31 25.23 -8.02
N ALA A 14 -1.11 26.27 -7.21
CA ALA A 14 -2.17 27.12 -6.71
C ALA A 14 -2.92 27.85 -7.84
N SER A 15 -2.18 28.44 -8.78
CA SER A 15 -2.77 29.10 -9.97
C SER A 15 -3.59 28.12 -10.81
N ALA A 16 -3.09 26.90 -11.03
CA ALA A 16 -3.83 25.87 -11.75
C ALA A 16 -5.14 25.48 -11.03
N CYS A 17 -5.12 25.36 -9.70
CA CYS A 17 -6.32 25.07 -8.91
C CYS A 17 -7.32 26.22 -8.93
N ALA A 18 -6.87 27.47 -8.84
CA ALA A 18 -7.73 28.65 -8.95
C ALA A 18 -8.39 28.77 -10.34
N ILE A 19 -7.67 28.40 -11.41
CA ILE A 19 -8.26 28.33 -12.76
C ILE A 19 -9.34 27.24 -12.82
N ARG A 20 -9.06 26.03 -12.30
CA ARG A 20 -10.04 24.94 -12.27
C ARG A 20 -11.27 25.29 -11.44
N ALA A 21 -11.11 25.92 -10.27
CA ALA A 21 -12.23 26.33 -9.42
C ALA A 21 -13.15 27.35 -10.12
N ARG A 22 -12.58 28.22 -10.97
CA ARG A 22 -13.36 29.18 -11.78
C ARG A 22 -14.02 28.56 -13.00
N LYS A 23 -13.33 27.65 -13.70
CA LYS A 23 -13.79 27.10 -14.99
C LYS A 23 -14.62 25.83 -14.88
N LEU A 24 -14.48 25.08 -13.79
CA LEU A 24 -15.07 23.75 -13.65
C LEU A 24 -16.04 23.70 -12.47
N PRO A 25 -17.20 23.02 -12.63
CA PRO A 25 -18.18 22.90 -11.57
C PRO A 25 -17.64 22.10 -10.36
N PRO A 26 -18.25 22.24 -9.17
CA PRO A 26 -17.84 21.56 -7.93
C PRO A 26 -17.66 20.05 -8.05
N PHE A 27 -18.51 19.38 -8.83
CA PHE A 27 -18.47 17.92 -9.06
C PHE A 27 -17.42 17.48 -10.10
N HIS A 28 -16.71 18.40 -10.76
CA HIS A 28 -15.76 18.04 -11.81
C HIS A 28 -14.52 17.38 -11.22
N ARG A 29 -14.16 16.19 -11.71
CA ARG A 29 -13.06 15.38 -11.17
C ARG A 29 -11.72 16.11 -11.15
N ASP A 30 -11.40 16.88 -12.19
CA ASP A 30 -10.14 17.65 -12.21
C ASP A 30 -10.08 18.78 -11.18
N ARG A 31 -11.22 19.35 -10.79
CA ARG A 31 -11.28 20.36 -9.74
C ARG A 31 -10.94 19.71 -8.40
N ILE A 32 -11.59 18.60 -8.07
CA ILE A 32 -11.35 17.83 -6.84
C ILE A 32 -9.91 17.30 -6.82
N GLY A 33 -9.48 16.65 -7.90
CA GLY A 33 -8.11 16.15 -8.05
C GLY A 33 -7.04 17.25 -8.08
N GLY A 34 -7.42 18.51 -8.33
CA GLY A 34 -6.55 19.67 -8.12
C GLY A 34 -6.23 19.86 -6.64
N GLY A 35 -7.26 19.81 -5.78
CA GLY A 35 -7.12 19.87 -4.32
C GLY A 35 -6.27 18.73 -3.75
N ASP A 36 -6.51 17.50 -4.20
CA ASP A 36 -5.71 16.32 -3.81
C ASP A 36 -4.21 16.51 -4.10
N ARG A 37 -3.86 17.06 -5.27
CA ARG A 37 -2.47 17.34 -5.67
C ARG A 37 -1.88 18.50 -4.87
N MET A 38 -2.67 19.53 -4.60
CA MET A 38 -2.25 20.66 -3.75
C MET A 38 -1.94 20.18 -2.33
N ALA A 39 -2.79 19.34 -1.75
CA ALA A 39 -2.58 18.78 -0.42
C ALA A 39 -1.28 17.97 -0.35
N THR A 40 -1.08 17.08 -1.32
CA THR A 40 0.14 16.26 -1.40
C THR A 40 1.40 17.13 -1.59
N LEU A 41 1.33 18.18 -2.41
CA LEU A 41 2.44 19.12 -2.60
C LEU A 41 2.73 19.91 -1.33
N ALA A 42 1.71 20.46 -0.67
CA ALA A 42 1.85 21.20 0.57
C ALA A 42 2.49 20.34 1.68
N LEU A 43 2.06 19.07 1.80
CA LEU A 43 2.66 18.11 2.73
C LEU A 43 4.15 17.86 2.42
N LYS A 44 4.50 17.66 1.13
CA LYS A 44 5.91 17.53 0.70
C LYS A 44 6.76 18.77 1.00
N LEU A 45 6.13 19.95 1.07
CA LEU A 45 6.79 21.20 1.42
C LEU A 45 6.86 21.47 2.93
N GLY A 46 6.22 20.62 3.75
CA GLY A 46 6.14 20.77 5.21
C GLY A 46 5.03 21.70 5.68
N ASP A 47 4.15 22.17 4.78
CA ASP A 47 3.01 23.03 5.12
C ASP A 47 1.77 22.16 5.40
N ILE A 48 1.72 21.60 6.62
CA ILE A 48 0.69 20.64 7.03
C ILE A 48 -0.69 21.31 7.05
N GLU A 49 -0.77 22.58 7.47
CA GLU A 49 -2.05 23.29 7.57
C GLU A 49 -2.64 23.56 6.18
N ALA A 50 -1.82 24.04 5.23
CA ALA A 50 -2.29 24.17 3.84
C ALA A 50 -2.68 22.82 3.23
N ALA A 51 -1.97 21.74 3.59
CA ALA A 51 -2.33 20.40 3.15
C ALA A 51 -3.70 19.96 3.69
N ARG A 52 -3.96 20.24 4.97
CA ARG A 52 -5.22 19.91 5.66
C ARG A 52 -6.40 20.65 5.03
N ILE A 53 -6.27 21.96 4.84
CA ILE A 53 -7.30 22.79 4.21
C ILE A 53 -7.61 22.28 2.80
N ALA A 54 -6.57 22.11 1.96
CA ALA A 54 -6.75 21.66 0.58
C ALA A 54 -7.40 20.27 0.48
N GLN A 55 -7.01 19.34 1.36
CA GLN A 55 -7.57 17.99 1.37
C GLN A 55 -9.01 17.99 1.90
N ALA A 56 -9.31 18.76 2.94
CA ALA A 56 -10.65 18.88 3.51
C ALA A 56 -11.63 19.47 2.49
N GLU A 57 -11.24 20.54 1.79
CA GLU A 57 -12.05 21.11 0.71
C GLU A 57 -12.32 20.11 -0.41
N ALA A 58 -11.30 19.36 -0.84
CA ALA A 58 -11.46 18.31 -1.83
C ALA A 58 -12.44 17.22 -1.37
N GLN A 59 -12.37 16.80 -0.11
CA GLN A 59 -13.32 15.82 0.45
C GLN A 59 -14.73 16.36 0.57
N THR A 60 -14.92 17.62 0.96
CA THR A 60 -16.26 18.25 0.98
C THR A 60 -16.92 18.20 -0.40
N LEU A 61 -16.18 18.57 -1.45
CA LEU A 61 -16.67 18.49 -2.83
C LEU A 61 -17.01 17.04 -3.23
N ARG A 62 -16.17 16.09 -2.80
CA ARG A 62 -16.34 14.68 -3.14
C ARG A 62 -17.57 14.08 -2.48
N ARG A 63 -17.75 14.29 -1.18
CA ARG A 63 -18.92 13.80 -0.41
C ARG A 63 -20.23 14.38 -0.91
N ALA A 64 -20.21 15.61 -1.44
CA ALA A 64 -21.39 16.23 -2.01
C ALA A 64 -21.85 15.59 -3.33
N SER A 65 -20.95 14.94 -4.07
CA SER A 65 -21.23 14.54 -5.46
C SER A 65 -21.01 13.05 -5.74
N PHE A 66 -20.08 12.39 -5.05
CA PHE A 66 -19.62 11.03 -5.34
C PHE A 66 -19.99 10.06 -4.22
N PRO A 67 -20.17 8.76 -4.53
CA PRO A 67 -20.43 7.73 -3.52
C PRO A 67 -19.29 7.66 -2.48
N ALA A 68 -19.66 7.40 -1.23
CA ALA A 68 -18.70 7.27 -0.13
C ALA A 68 -17.74 6.07 -0.33
N GLU A 69 -18.21 5.04 -1.04
CA GLU A 69 -17.47 3.80 -1.28
C GLU A 69 -16.59 3.85 -2.54
N ASP A 70 -16.58 4.97 -3.26
CA ASP A 70 -15.64 5.20 -4.35
C ASP A 70 -14.19 5.15 -3.84
N ILE A 71 -13.31 4.49 -4.59
CA ILE A 71 -11.92 4.29 -4.19
C ILE A 71 -11.24 5.63 -3.96
N ALA A 72 -11.46 6.59 -4.86
CA ALA A 72 -10.79 7.87 -4.77
C ALA A 72 -11.32 8.73 -3.61
N THR A 73 -12.58 8.52 -3.20
CA THR A 73 -13.12 9.06 -1.93
C THR A 73 -12.45 8.44 -0.73
N LEU A 74 -12.38 7.11 -0.65
CA LEU A 74 -11.76 6.42 0.47
C LEU A 74 -10.26 6.74 0.60
N VAL A 75 -9.52 6.78 -0.51
CA VAL A 75 -8.12 7.21 -0.51
C VAL A 75 -7.99 8.66 -0.04
N GLY A 76 -8.92 9.53 -0.43
CA GLY A 76 -8.98 10.91 0.00
C GLY A 76 -9.24 11.08 1.50
N GLU A 77 -10.11 10.25 2.08
CA GLU A 77 -10.36 10.20 3.53
C GLU A 77 -9.15 9.64 4.30
N ALA A 78 -8.51 8.58 3.80
CA ALA A 78 -7.28 8.07 4.40
C ALA A 78 -6.18 9.14 4.40
N ARG A 79 -6.04 9.89 3.29
CA ARG A 79 -5.09 11.01 3.20
C ARG A 79 -5.42 12.12 4.17
N LEU A 80 -6.69 12.51 4.29
CA LEU A 80 -7.11 13.52 5.25
C LEU A 80 -6.78 13.09 6.68
N GLY A 81 -7.06 11.83 7.03
CA GLY A 81 -6.76 11.27 8.35
C GLY A 81 -5.25 11.25 8.66
N ALA A 82 -4.43 10.94 7.65
CA ALA A 82 -2.97 11.04 7.79
C ALA A 82 -2.50 12.48 8.04
N ILE A 83 -3.06 13.46 7.34
CA ILE A 83 -2.73 14.87 7.51
C ILE A 83 -3.19 15.36 8.90
N GLU A 84 -4.40 15.00 9.33
CA GLU A 84 -4.94 15.30 10.66
C GLU A 84 -4.03 14.72 11.76
N ALA A 85 -3.65 13.43 11.66
CA ALA A 85 -2.75 12.77 12.60
C ALA A 85 -1.37 13.44 12.68
N ARG A 86 -0.81 13.86 11.54
CA ARG A 86 0.46 14.62 11.49
C ARG A 86 0.33 16.03 12.06
N SER A 87 -0.85 16.64 11.97
CA SER A 87 -1.12 17.99 12.50
C SER A 87 -1.35 18.03 14.02
N GLY A 88 -1.53 16.86 14.65
CA GLY A 88 -1.67 16.71 16.10
C GLY A 88 -2.93 15.96 16.53
N ASP A 89 -3.97 15.90 15.68
CA ASP A 89 -5.17 15.10 15.93
C ASP A 89 -4.91 13.62 15.61
N LYS A 90 -4.11 12.98 16.46
CA LYS A 90 -3.67 11.60 16.30
C LYS A 90 -4.83 10.62 16.33
N GLU A 91 -5.73 10.77 17.30
CA GLU A 91 -6.85 9.85 17.50
C GLU A 91 -7.91 9.99 16.41
N GLY A 92 -8.36 11.21 16.13
CA GLY A 92 -9.35 11.49 15.09
C GLY A 92 -8.83 11.15 13.69
N GLY A 93 -7.60 11.56 13.39
CA GLY A 93 -6.93 11.26 12.13
C GLY A 93 -6.73 9.75 11.91
N LEU A 94 -6.32 9.02 12.95
CA LEU A 94 -6.21 7.55 12.89
C LEU A 94 -7.58 6.89 12.66
N ALA A 95 -8.60 7.27 13.44
CA ALA A 95 -9.93 6.68 13.32
C ALA A 95 -10.53 6.87 11.91
N ARG A 96 -10.36 8.06 11.32
CA ARG A 96 -10.76 8.34 9.93
C ARG A 96 -10.02 7.43 8.96
N ALA A 97 -8.69 7.35 9.09
CA ALA A 97 -7.85 6.56 8.20
C ALA A 97 -8.15 5.05 8.27
N LEU A 98 -8.37 4.50 9.47
CA LEU A 98 -8.74 3.09 9.66
C LEU A 98 -10.13 2.78 9.11
N THR A 99 -11.08 3.71 9.26
CA THR A 99 -12.41 3.57 8.66
C THR A 99 -12.31 3.48 7.14
N ALA A 100 -11.52 4.37 6.52
CA ALA A 100 -11.26 4.35 5.09
C ALA A 100 -10.56 3.04 4.66
N ALA A 101 -9.54 2.59 5.39
CA ALA A 101 -8.83 1.35 5.10
C ALA A 101 -9.73 0.11 5.13
N ARG A 102 -10.65 0.01 6.11
CA ARG A 102 -11.63 -1.08 6.20
C ARG A 102 -12.59 -1.10 5.00
N LEU A 103 -13.01 0.08 4.52
CA LEU A 103 -13.86 0.19 3.33
C LEU A 103 -13.06 -0.14 2.05
N LEU A 104 -11.79 0.24 1.99
CA LEU A 104 -10.87 -0.15 0.93
C LEU A 104 -10.67 -1.67 0.87
N ASP A 105 -10.63 -2.37 2.01
CA ASP A 105 -10.60 -3.84 2.04
C ASP A 105 -11.84 -4.47 1.41
N ALA A 106 -13.03 -3.92 1.71
CA ALA A 106 -14.28 -4.38 1.10
C ALA A 106 -14.25 -4.17 -0.42
N ARG A 107 -13.77 -3.00 -0.88
CA ARG A 107 -13.59 -2.71 -2.31
C ARG A 107 -12.58 -3.62 -2.98
N LEU A 108 -11.46 -3.91 -2.33
CA LEU A 108 -10.45 -4.83 -2.86
C LEU A 108 -11.01 -6.25 -3.03
N ARG A 109 -11.81 -6.74 -2.07
CA ARG A 109 -12.51 -8.03 -2.19
C ARG A 109 -13.48 -8.05 -3.37
N GLN A 110 -14.26 -6.98 -3.56
CA GLN A 110 -15.20 -6.85 -4.68
C GLN A 110 -14.47 -6.82 -6.04
N LEU A 111 -13.36 -6.08 -6.17
CA LEU A 111 -12.55 -6.06 -7.37
C LEU A 111 -11.93 -7.42 -7.69
N ARG A 112 -11.39 -8.10 -6.68
CA ARG A 112 -10.85 -9.46 -6.83
C ARG A 112 -11.93 -10.47 -7.22
N ALA A 113 -13.18 -10.24 -6.83
CA ALA A 113 -14.30 -11.08 -7.22
C ALA A 113 -14.60 -11.04 -8.73
N VAL A 114 -14.27 -9.94 -9.42
CA VAL A 114 -14.38 -9.83 -10.89
C VAL A 114 -13.36 -10.73 -11.61
N GLY A 115 -12.26 -11.12 -10.96
CA GLY A 115 -11.23 -11.97 -11.56
C GLY A 115 -10.25 -11.25 -12.51
N ALA A 116 -10.29 -9.92 -12.60
CA ALA A 116 -9.42 -9.14 -13.47
C ALA A 116 -7.98 -9.00 -12.94
N ARG A 117 -6.99 -9.00 -13.86
CA ARG A 117 -5.56 -8.76 -13.55
C ARG A 117 -5.30 -7.28 -13.23
N ARG A 118 -4.36 -7.02 -12.31
CA ARG A 118 -3.77 -5.71 -11.92
C ARG A 118 -4.45 -4.51 -12.58
N SER A 119 -5.58 -4.09 -12.01
CA SER A 119 -6.23 -2.85 -12.41
C SER A 119 -5.51 -1.67 -11.75
N GLY A 120 -5.50 -0.50 -12.40
CA GLY A 120 -5.03 0.74 -11.77
C GLY A 120 -5.76 1.04 -10.45
N ARG A 121 -6.99 0.52 -10.27
CA ARG A 121 -7.78 0.61 -9.04
C ARG A 121 -7.13 -0.08 -7.85
N GLU A 122 -6.50 -1.25 -8.02
CA GLU A 122 -5.79 -1.90 -6.92
C GLU A 122 -4.57 -1.10 -6.45
N LEU A 123 -3.86 -0.47 -7.39
CA LEU A 123 -2.74 0.42 -7.05
C LEU A 123 -3.23 1.65 -6.28
N GLU A 124 -4.38 2.20 -6.66
CA GLU A 124 -5.01 3.31 -5.95
C GLU A 124 -5.45 2.91 -4.53
N ILE A 125 -6.06 1.73 -4.36
CA ILE A 125 -6.37 1.17 -3.03
C ILE A 125 -5.10 1.07 -2.16
N ARG A 126 -3.99 0.60 -2.73
CA ARG A 126 -2.71 0.53 -1.99
C ARG A 126 -2.16 1.90 -1.61
N SER A 127 -2.37 2.92 -2.44
CA SER A 127 -2.08 4.31 -2.05
C SER A 127 -2.88 4.70 -0.80
N GLY A 128 -4.16 4.32 -0.74
CA GLY A 128 -5.01 4.48 0.44
C GLY A 128 -4.46 3.78 1.69
N TYR A 129 -4.00 2.54 1.59
CA TYR A 129 -3.32 1.87 2.71
C TYR A 129 -2.03 2.58 3.12
N GLY A 130 -1.29 3.17 2.18
CA GLY A 130 -0.12 3.99 2.47
C GLY A 130 -0.44 5.22 3.31
N TRP A 131 -1.54 5.91 3.00
CA TRP A 131 -2.01 7.01 3.83
C TRP A 131 -2.49 6.55 5.21
N ALA A 132 -3.21 5.43 5.28
CA ALA A 132 -3.62 4.89 6.56
C ALA A 132 -2.42 4.45 7.41
N LEU A 133 -1.38 3.87 6.79
CA LEU A 133 -0.12 3.52 7.45
C LEU A 133 0.54 4.75 8.05
N ASP A 134 0.58 5.85 7.30
CA ASP A 134 1.12 7.14 7.75
C ASP A 134 0.37 7.67 8.98
N ALA A 135 -0.96 7.60 8.98
CA ALA A 135 -1.78 7.96 10.14
C ALA A 135 -1.45 7.09 11.36
N ALA A 136 -1.36 5.77 11.19
CA ALA A 136 -1.02 4.83 12.26
C ALA A 136 0.39 5.06 12.83
N LEU A 137 1.39 5.32 11.98
CA LEU A 137 2.74 5.66 12.40
C LEU A 137 2.79 7.00 13.15
N SER A 138 2.03 8.00 12.69
CA SER A 138 1.94 9.33 13.32
C SER A 138 1.25 9.26 14.68
N ALA A 139 0.23 8.41 14.81
CA ALA A 139 -0.49 8.15 16.05
C ALA A 139 0.29 7.26 17.03
N GLY A 140 1.23 6.44 16.53
CA GLY A 140 2.01 5.48 17.32
C GLY A 140 1.31 4.13 17.55
N ASP A 141 0.27 3.83 16.77
CA ASP A 141 -0.49 2.57 16.86
C ASP A 141 0.28 1.44 16.15
N ARG A 142 0.97 0.60 16.94
CA ARG A 142 1.84 -0.47 16.43
C ARG A 142 1.06 -1.58 15.72
N PRO A 143 0.00 -2.16 16.31
CA PRO A 143 -0.76 -3.22 15.64
C PRO A 143 -1.40 -2.75 14.32
N ALA A 144 -1.98 -1.54 14.31
CA ALA A 144 -2.59 -0.99 13.10
C ALA A 144 -1.54 -0.72 12.02
N ALA A 145 -0.42 -0.09 12.37
CA ALA A 145 0.66 0.18 11.43
C ALA A 145 1.23 -1.11 10.83
N PHE A 146 1.46 -2.14 11.64
CA PHE A 146 1.95 -3.43 11.17
C PHE A 146 0.95 -4.13 10.24
N THR A 147 -0.35 -4.06 10.55
CA THR A 147 -1.41 -4.60 9.70
C THR A 147 -1.49 -3.87 8.35
N LEU A 148 -1.41 -2.54 8.36
CA LEU A 148 -1.46 -1.72 7.15
C LEU A 148 -0.22 -1.89 6.27
N ALA A 149 0.97 -2.05 6.88
CA ALA A 149 2.19 -2.39 6.15
C ALA A 149 2.02 -3.71 5.38
N GLN A 150 1.40 -4.73 5.99
CA GLN A 150 1.08 -5.99 5.31
C GLN A 150 0.10 -5.80 4.15
N ARG A 151 -0.92 -4.95 4.29
CA ARG A 151 -1.87 -4.65 3.19
C ARG A 151 -1.20 -3.96 1.99
N MET A 152 -0.15 -3.18 2.25
CA MET A 152 0.66 -2.56 1.19
C MET A 152 1.58 -3.56 0.48
N MET A 153 1.83 -4.72 1.09
CA MET A 153 2.60 -5.79 0.47
C MET A 153 1.74 -6.57 -0.50
N GLU A 154 2.24 -6.73 -1.71
CA GLU A 154 1.64 -7.62 -2.69
C GLU A 154 2.05 -9.05 -2.38
N SER A 155 1.15 -9.88 -1.89
CA SER A 155 1.44 -11.31 -1.87
C SER A 155 1.20 -11.87 -3.29
N SER A 156 2.25 -11.84 -4.11
CA SER A 156 2.32 -12.67 -5.33
C SER A 156 1.99 -14.14 -4.99
N ALA A 157 2.34 -14.58 -3.77
CA ALA A 157 1.93 -15.84 -3.16
C ALA A 157 0.41 -15.97 -3.00
N GLY A 158 -0.29 -15.00 -2.38
CA GLY A 158 -1.75 -15.05 -2.24
C GLY A 158 -2.45 -15.06 -3.60
N ARG A 159 -1.88 -14.37 -4.58
CA ARG A 159 -2.37 -14.35 -5.97
C ARG A 159 -2.15 -15.70 -6.68
N ALA A 160 -0.96 -16.28 -6.54
CA ALA A 160 -0.64 -17.58 -7.13
C ALA A 160 -1.47 -18.71 -6.51
N VAL A 161 -1.76 -18.64 -5.20
CA VAL A 161 -2.67 -19.56 -4.52
C VAL A 161 -4.11 -19.39 -5.03
N GLN A 162 -4.61 -18.16 -5.20
CA GLN A 162 -5.92 -17.93 -5.81
C GLN A 162 -6.00 -18.46 -7.25
N GLU A 163 -4.97 -18.23 -8.06
CA GLU A 163 -4.91 -18.72 -9.44
C GLU A 163 -4.77 -20.25 -9.51
N ALA A 164 -4.06 -20.87 -8.58
CA ALA A 164 -3.95 -22.32 -8.48
C ALA A 164 -5.28 -22.94 -8.03
N ALA A 165 -5.91 -22.38 -7.00
CA ALA A 165 -7.18 -22.86 -6.49
C ALA A 165 -8.31 -22.69 -7.53
N ALA A 166 -8.33 -21.60 -8.30
CA ALA A 166 -9.25 -21.41 -9.41
C ALA A 166 -9.03 -22.44 -10.55
N ARG A 167 -7.78 -22.79 -10.84
CA ARG A 167 -7.44 -23.85 -11.82
C ARG A 167 -7.91 -25.23 -11.35
N THR A 168 -7.70 -25.56 -10.07
CA THR A 168 -8.20 -26.81 -9.50
C THR A 168 -9.73 -26.86 -9.52
N ALA A 169 -10.39 -25.73 -9.24
CA ALA A 169 -11.85 -25.61 -9.27
C ALA A 169 -12.46 -25.75 -10.67
N ALA A 170 -11.70 -25.48 -11.74
CA ALA A 170 -12.15 -25.71 -13.11
C ALA A 170 -12.40 -27.20 -13.43
N GLY A 171 -11.92 -28.12 -12.59
CA GLY A 171 -12.23 -29.55 -12.67
C GLY A 171 -13.61 -29.94 -12.14
N ASP A 172 -14.32 -29.05 -11.44
CA ASP A 172 -15.68 -29.28 -10.93
C ASP A 172 -16.67 -28.32 -11.62
N PRO A 173 -17.58 -28.83 -12.48
CA PRO A 173 -18.57 -28.00 -13.19
C PRO A 173 -19.50 -27.20 -12.27
N GLN A 174 -19.87 -27.73 -11.10
CA GLN A 174 -20.75 -27.03 -10.16
C GLN A 174 -20.01 -25.88 -9.46
N LEU A 175 -18.74 -26.10 -9.09
CA LEU A 175 -17.92 -25.06 -8.50
C LEU A 175 -17.57 -23.97 -9.51
N ALA A 176 -17.29 -24.35 -10.76
CA ALA A 176 -17.09 -23.42 -11.85
C ALA A 176 -18.33 -22.55 -12.14
N ALA A 177 -19.54 -23.08 -11.96
CA ALA A 177 -20.77 -22.28 -12.02
C ALA A 177 -20.85 -21.24 -10.90
N LEU A 178 -20.58 -21.63 -9.64
CA LEU A 178 -20.58 -20.71 -8.50
C LEU A 178 -19.53 -19.60 -8.61
N ILE A 179 -18.34 -19.91 -9.15
CA ILE A 179 -17.30 -18.92 -9.42
C ILE A 179 -17.79 -17.90 -10.45
N ARG A 180 -18.41 -18.36 -11.54
CA ARG A 180 -18.96 -17.49 -12.60
C ARG A 180 -20.10 -16.62 -12.07
N ASP A 181 -21.07 -17.18 -11.34
CA ASP A 181 -22.17 -16.42 -10.75
C ASP A 181 -21.67 -15.29 -9.84
N ARG A 182 -20.61 -15.56 -9.07
CA ARG A 182 -19.96 -14.55 -8.22
C ARG A 182 -19.23 -13.48 -9.04
N GLN A 183 -18.55 -13.87 -10.11
CA GLN A 183 -17.88 -12.95 -11.03
C GLN A 183 -18.89 -12.03 -11.72
N ASP A 184 -19.98 -12.59 -12.24
CA ASP A 184 -21.04 -11.83 -12.92
C ASP A 184 -21.71 -10.83 -11.97
N ALA A 185 -22.01 -11.24 -10.73
CA ALA A 185 -22.55 -10.35 -9.70
C ALA A 185 -21.55 -9.22 -9.34
N ALA A 186 -20.25 -9.52 -9.30
CA ALA A 186 -19.23 -8.51 -9.05
C ALA A 186 -19.09 -7.53 -10.22
N MET A 187 -19.14 -8.02 -11.47
CA MET A 187 -19.12 -7.19 -12.67
C MET A 187 -20.35 -6.27 -12.75
N GLU A 188 -21.53 -6.77 -12.41
CA GLU A 188 -22.75 -5.97 -12.32
C GLU A 188 -22.59 -4.82 -11.30
N LEU A 189 -22.09 -5.14 -10.11
CA LEU A 189 -21.85 -4.15 -9.05
C LEU A 189 -20.86 -3.05 -9.50
N GLU A 190 -19.75 -3.44 -10.13
CA GLU A 190 -18.77 -2.49 -10.66
C GLU A 190 -19.35 -1.61 -11.77
N ALA A 191 -20.14 -2.20 -12.69
CA ALA A 191 -20.77 -1.45 -13.77
C ALA A 191 -21.75 -0.39 -13.26
N LEU A 192 -22.52 -0.71 -12.21
CA LEU A 192 -23.43 0.22 -11.54
C LEU A 192 -22.68 1.33 -10.81
N LEU A 193 -21.57 1.01 -10.10
CA LEU A 193 -20.72 2.03 -9.49
C LEU A 193 -20.14 2.97 -10.56
N ASP A 194 -19.60 2.43 -11.65
CA ASP A 194 -19.05 3.23 -12.74
C ASP A 194 -20.11 4.11 -13.40
N ARG A 195 -21.34 3.61 -13.55
CA ARG A 195 -22.48 4.40 -14.03
C ARG A 195 -22.79 5.54 -13.05
N GLN A 196 -22.88 5.26 -11.76
CA GLN A 196 -23.14 6.26 -10.72
C GLN A 196 -22.05 7.36 -10.73
N LEU A 197 -20.78 6.97 -10.81
CA LEU A 197 -19.64 7.89 -10.87
C LEU A 197 -19.61 8.76 -12.13
N ARG A 198 -20.13 8.26 -13.27
CA ARG A 198 -20.27 9.05 -14.50
C ARG A 198 -21.41 10.06 -14.40
N LEU A 199 -22.53 9.67 -13.80
CA LEU A 199 -23.67 10.56 -13.55
C LEU A 199 -23.28 11.70 -12.61
N ALA A 200 -22.64 11.36 -11.48
CA ALA A 200 -22.06 12.31 -10.54
C ALA A 200 -21.11 13.30 -11.23
N GLY A 201 -20.16 12.79 -12.02
CA GLY A 201 -19.18 13.62 -12.74
C GLY A 201 -19.77 14.51 -13.83
N ARG A 202 -21.01 14.26 -14.26
CA ARG A 202 -21.76 15.09 -15.22
C ARG A 202 -22.76 16.03 -14.55
N GLY A 203 -22.89 16.00 -13.22
CA GLY A 203 -23.86 16.81 -12.50
C GLY A 203 -25.30 16.37 -12.75
N ALA A 204 -25.55 15.07 -12.93
CA ALA A 204 -26.91 14.54 -12.98
C ALA A 204 -27.67 14.87 -11.68
N ASP A 205 -29.00 14.91 -11.74
CA ASP A 205 -29.83 15.20 -10.57
C ASP A 205 -29.75 14.08 -9.50
N ALA A 206 -30.08 14.44 -8.26
CA ALA A 206 -29.98 13.55 -7.12
C ALA A 206 -30.89 12.31 -7.25
N ALA A 207 -32.06 12.43 -7.86
CA ALA A 207 -32.98 11.30 -8.01
C ALA A 207 -32.44 10.26 -9.00
N THR A 208 -31.86 10.71 -10.11
CA THR A 208 -31.18 9.84 -11.08
C THR A 208 -29.97 9.13 -10.45
N ILE A 209 -29.17 9.83 -9.66
CA ILE A 209 -28.03 9.23 -8.95
C ILE A 209 -28.50 8.20 -7.91
N GLU A 210 -29.54 8.53 -7.13
CA GLU A 210 -30.08 7.64 -6.11
C GLU A 210 -30.74 6.38 -6.71
N ALA A 211 -31.39 6.49 -7.87
CA ALA A 211 -31.95 5.33 -8.57
C ALA A 211 -30.86 4.30 -8.92
N VAL A 212 -29.68 4.76 -9.39
CA VAL A 212 -28.53 3.88 -9.62
C VAL A 212 -27.92 3.39 -8.31
N ALA A 213 -27.90 4.21 -7.26
CA ALA A 213 -27.43 3.81 -5.94
C ALA A 213 -28.29 2.68 -5.34
N ALA A 214 -29.61 2.71 -5.51
CA ALA A 214 -30.52 1.65 -5.08
C ALA A 214 -30.26 0.34 -5.83
N GLN A 215 -30.05 0.40 -7.15
CA GLN A 215 -29.64 -0.77 -7.95
C GLN A 215 -28.30 -1.33 -7.46
N ARG A 216 -27.34 -0.46 -7.15
CA ARG A 216 -26.02 -0.84 -6.62
C ARG A 216 -26.14 -1.54 -5.27
N ARG A 217 -26.99 -1.07 -4.35
CA ARG A 217 -27.25 -1.72 -3.06
C ARG A 217 -27.83 -3.13 -3.24
N ALA A 218 -28.75 -3.31 -4.19
CA ALA A 218 -29.28 -4.63 -4.52
C ALA A 218 -28.21 -5.55 -5.14
N ALA A 219 -27.37 -5.04 -6.04
CA ALA A 219 -26.26 -5.80 -6.64
C ALA A 219 -25.21 -6.21 -5.60
N ALA A 220 -24.91 -5.34 -4.62
CA ALA A 220 -24.02 -5.67 -3.52
C ALA A 220 -24.54 -6.84 -2.69
N THR A 221 -25.85 -6.83 -2.37
CA THR A 221 -26.51 -7.95 -1.67
C THR A 221 -26.44 -9.24 -2.48
N ARG A 222 -26.63 -9.20 -3.80
CA ARG A 222 -26.47 -10.38 -4.68
C ARG A 222 -25.04 -10.91 -4.64
N LEU A 223 -24.03 -10.04 -4.74
CA LEU A 223 -22.63 -10.45 -4.68
C LEU A 223 -22.31 -11.12 -3.33
N GLU A 224 -22.81 -10.58 -2.22
CA GLU A 224 -22.64 -11.18 -0.89
C GLU A 224 -23.25 -12.58 -0.84
N GLN A 225 -24.49 -12.76 -1.32
CA GLN A 225 -25.15 -14.06 -1.38
C GLN A 225 -24.35 -15.08 -2.22
N ARG A 226 -23.86 -14.69 -3.41
CA ARG A 226 -23.02 -15.57 -4.25
C ARG A 226 -21.67 -15.87 -3.62
N THR A 227 -21.09 -14.91 -2.91
CA THR A 227 -19.84 -15.10 -2.17
C THR A 227 -20.03 -16.10 -1.03
N SER A 228 -21.11 -15.99 -0.25
CA SER A 228 -21.42 -16.94 0.82
C SER A 228 -21.70 -18.35 0.28
N ALA A 229 -22.41 -18.47 -0.84
CA ALA A 229 -22.64 -19.77 -1.49
C ALA A 229 -21.33 -20.44 -1.93
N LEU A 230 -20.39 -19.66 -2.50
CA LEU A 230 -19.06 -20.17 -2.85
C LEU A 230 -18.24 -20.53 -1.60
N GLN A 231 -18.28 -19.69 -0.56
CA GLN A 231 -17.57 -19.93 0.70
C GLN A 231 -18.01 -21.21 1.40
N ALA A 232 -19.31 -21.54 1.35
CA ALA A 232 -19.85 -22.76 1.96
C ALA A 232 -19.33 -24.05 1.29
N ARG A 233 -18.94 -23.99 0.00
CA ARG A 233 -18.45 -25.15 -0.75
C ARG A 233 -16.93 -25.18 -0.92
N ALA A 234 -16.30 -24.01 -1.00
CA ALA A 234 -14.88 -23.85 -1.27
C ALA A 234 -14.31 -22.62 -0.55
N PRO A 235 -14.19 -22.64 0.80
CA PRO A 235 -13.72 -21.50 1.58
C PRO A 235 -12.32 -21.02 1.16
N GLN A 236 -11.45 -21.93 0.69
CA GLN A 236 -10.10 -21.66 0.20
C GLN A 236 -10.06 -20.75 -1.05
N LEU A 237 -11.16 -20.62 -1.80
CA LEU A 237 -11.27 -19.69 -2.94
C LEU A 237 -11.61 -18.25 -2.53
N ILE A 238 -12.17 -18.07 -1.33
CA ILE A 238 -12.55 -16.76 -0.79
C ILE A 238 -11.43 -16.20 0.08
N SER A 239 -10.95 -17.01 1.01
CA SER A 239 -9.91 -16.66 1.98
C SER A 239 -8.83 -17.75 1.97
N PRO A 240 -7.90 -17.71 1.01
CA PRO A 240 -6.80 -18.65 0.98
C PRO A 240 -5.99 -18.59 2.28
N GLU A 241 -5.52 -19.75 2.75
CA GLU A 241 -4.63 -19.80 3.91
C GLU A 241 -3.39 -18.90 3.67
N GLY A 242 -3.06 -18.08 4.66
CA GLY A 242 -1.95 -17.12 4.57
C GLY A 242 -2.26 -15.84 3.77
N SER A 243 -3.52 -15.59 3.36
CA SER A 243 -3.90 -14.33 2.71
C SER A 243 -4.21 -13.19 3.70
N GLU A 244 -4.54 -13.52 4.94
CA GLU A 244 -4.82 -12.52 5.99
C GLU A 244 -3.53 -11.99 6.61
N PRO A 245 -3.46 -10.68 6.96
CA PRO A 245 -2.37 -10.13 7.72
C PRO A 245 -2.18 -10.88 9.06
N LEU A 246 -0.94 -11.20 9.40
CA LEU A 246 -0.59 -11.69 10.73
C LEU A 246 -0.76 -10.57 11.76
N THR A 247 -1.21 -10.92 12.96
CA THR A 247 -1.09 -9.99 14.09
C THR A 247 0.38 -9.76 14.42
N LEU A 248 0.68 -8.63 15.07
CA LEU A 248 2.05 -8.33 15.50
C LEU A 248 2.56 -9.43 16.45
N GLU A 249 1.71 -9.86 17.38
CA GLU A 249 2.02 -10.88 18.38
C GLU A 249 2.34 -12.22 17.72
N ALA A 250 1.55 -12.62 16.71
CA ALA A 250 1.78 -13.85 15.95
C ALA A 250 3.10 -13.77 15.17
N ALA A 251 3.40 -12.62 14.54
CA ALA A 251 4.67 -12.42 13.86
C ALA A 251 5.86 -12.49 14.83
N GLN A 252 5.76 -11.88 16.01
CA GLN A 252 6.80 -11.94 17.05
C GLN A 252 7.00 -13.36 17.59
N ALA A 253 5.92 -14.10 17.82
CA ALA A 253 5.97 -15.49 18.28
C ALA A 253 6.61 -16.43 17.26
N ALA A 254 6.49 -16.14 15.96
CA ALA A 254 7.07 -16.93 14.88
C ALA A 254 8.56 -16.65 14.61
N LEU A 255 9.17 -15.67 15.29
CA LEU A 255 10.58 -15.33 15.17
C LEU A 255 11.43 -16.08 16.21
N GLY A 256 12.55 -16.64 15.75
CA GLY A 256 13.60 -17.16 16.62
C GLY A 256 14.29 -16.05 17.43
N ALA A 257 15.05 -16.44 18.46
CA ALA A 257 15.74 -15.48 19.32
C ALA A 257 16.75 -14.60 18.56
N ASP A 258 17.42 -15.16 17.56
CA ASP A 258 18.46 -14.50 16.75
C ASP A 258 17.94 -13.95 15.41
N GLU A 259 16.61 -13.89 15.25
CA GLU A 259 15.97 -13.41 14.03
C GLU A 259 15.31 -12.04 14.24
N ALA A 260 15.34 -11.23 13.17
CA ALA A 260 14.51 -10.04 13.04
C ALA A 260 13.76 -10.05 11.71
N LEU A 261 12.53 -9.56 11.72
CA LEU A 261 11.77 -9.22 10.52
C LEU A 261 11.93 -7.73 10.25
N MET A 262 12.45 -7.38 9.07
CA MET A 262 12.46 -6.03 8.54
C MET A 262 11.37 -5.89 7.49
N VAL A 263 10.48 -4.91 7.66
CA VAL A 263 9.43 -4.57 6.69
C VAL A 263 9.69 -3.18 6.13
N ALA A 264 9.75 -3.07 4.81
CA ALA A 264 9.81 -1.79 4.10
C ALA A 264 8.54 -1.59 3.26
N ALA A 265 7.61 -0.82 3.79
CA ALA A 265 6.33 -0.48 3.17
C ALA A 265 6.43 0.87 2.44
N VAL A 266 6.74 0.81 1.14
CA VAL A 266 6.90 1.98 0.27
C VAL A 266 5.53 2.51 -0.15
N GLY A 267 5.23 3.72 0.33
CA GLY A 267 4.10 4.54 -0.10
C GLY A 267 4.52 5.55 -1.19
N ASP A 268 3.60 6.41 -1.60
CA ASP A 268 3.85 7.31 -2.72
C ASP A 268 4.79 8.48 -2.38
N SER A 269 4.81 8.92 -1.12
CA SER A 269 5.65 10.03 -0.65
C SER A 269 6.52 9.70 0.56
N SER A 270 6.35 8.53 1.16
CA SER A 270 7.05 8.10 2.36
C SER A 270 7.19 6.58 2.37
N THR A 271 8.08 6.08 3.22
CA THR A 271 8.28 4.65 3.42
C THR A 271 8.22 4.35 4.91
N GLY A 272 7.32 3.44 5.29
CA GLY A 272 7.27 2.88 6.65
C GLY A 272 8.30 1.78 6.80
N ILE A 273 9.13 1.86 7.83
CA ILE A 273 10.16 0.87 8.17
C ILE A 273 9.81 0.25 9.51
N PHE A 274 9.75 -1.08 9.54
CA PHE A 274 9.48 -1.86 10.74
C PHE A 274 10.65 -2.81 10.98
N ALA A 275 11.11 -2.91 12.22
CA ALA A 275 11.97 -3.97 12.70
C ALA A 275 11.26 -4.69 13.83
N VAL A 276 10.84 -5.92 13.57
CA VAL A 276 10.11 -6.78 14.52
C VAL A 276 11.07 -7.85 15.01
N THR A 277 11.16 -8.00 16.32
CA THR A 277 11.86 -9.10 17.00
C THR A 277 10.88 -9.77 17.95
N ARG A 278 11.26 -10.94 18.49
CA ARG A 278 10.45 -11.59 19.53
C ARG A 278 10.22 -10.71 20.76
N GLN A 279 11.09 -9.73 21.02
CA GLN A 279 11.04 -8.86 22.19
C GLN A 279 10.26 -7.56 21.95
N GLY A 280 10.15 -7.09 20.71
CA GLY A 280 9.54 -5.80 20.44
C GLY A 280 9.45 -5.43 18.97
N ILE A 281 8.99 -4.21 18.74
CA ILE A 281 8.89 -3.60 17.41
C ILE A 281 9.48 -2.19 17.47
N SER A 282 10.30 -1.87 16.47
CA SER A 282 10.71 -0.51 16.14
C SER A 282 10.01 -0.11 14.84
N MET A 283 9.41 1.08 14.82
CA MET A 283 8.72 1.60 13.64
C MET A 283 9.21 3.01 13.38
N SER A 284 9.41 3.34 12.11
CA SER A 284 9.76 4.68 11.69
C SER A 284 9.19 4.97 10.31
N MET A 285 9.13 6.24 9.96
CA MET A 285 8.74 6.70 8.65
C MET A 285 9.85 7.55 8.06
N THR A 286 10.25 7.24 6.83
CA THR A 286 11.20 8.07 6.09
C THR A 286 10.47 8.86 4.99
N PRO A 287 10.83 10.13 4.75
CA PRO A 287 10.18 10.99 3.75
C PRO A 287 10.67 10.71 2.33
N VAL A 288 10.87 9.43 1.99
CA VAL A 288 11.34 8.96 0.68
C VAL A 288 10.26 8.03 0.12
N GLY A 289 9.68 8.41 -1.02
CA GLY A 289 8.55 7.72 -1.62
C GLY A 289 8.94 6.77 -2.75
N ARG A 290 7.91 6.17 -3.34
CA ARG A 290 8.00 5.21 -4.45
C ARG A 290 8.88 5.68 -5.60
N GLN A 291 8.75 6.94 -6.02
CA GLN A 291 9.50 7.47 -7.16
C GLN A 291 10.99 7.54 -6.84
N GLU A 292 11.35 8.14 -5.70
CA GLU A 292 12.74 8.29 -5.28
C GLU A 292 13.40 6.93 -5.04
N ILE A 293 12.70 5.99 -4.37
CA ILE A 293 13.19 4.62 -4.19
C ILE A 293 13.37 3.90 -5.53
N GLY A 294 12.41 4.05 -6.45
CA GLY A 294 12.51 3.52 -7.82
C GLY A 294 13.80 3.94 -8.51
N THR A 295 14.06 5.25 -8.57
CA THR A 295 15.27 5.80 -9.18
C THR A 295 16.55 5.29 -8.52
N LEU A 296 16.60 5.19 -7.18
CA LEU A 296 17.77 4.67 -6.48
C LEU A 296 18.01 3.18 -6.76
N VAL A 297 16.93 2.37 -6.80
CA VAL A 297 17.02 0.95 -7.13
C VAL A 297 17.47 0.74 -8.57
N GLU A 298 16.95 1.51 -9.52
CA GLU A 298 17.34 1.46 -10.94
C GLU A 298 18.83 1.78 -11.12
N ARG A 299 19.30 2.89 -10.52
CA ARG A 299 20.73 3.26 -10.53
C ARG A 299 21.62 2.17 -9.95
N LEU A 300 21.23 1.60 -8.82
CA LEU A 300 21.99 0.53 -8.18
C LEU A 300 22.04 -0.73 -9.06
N ARG A 301 20.90 -1.13 -9.64
CA ARG A 301 20.80 -2.32 -10.49
C ARG A 301 21.56 -2.17 -11.81
N ALA A 302 21.66 -0.96 -12.36
CA ALA A 302 22.41 -0.72 -13.58
C ALA A 302 23.87 -1.20 -13.48
N GLY A 303 24.51 -1.02 -12.31
CA GLY A 303 25.88 -1.49 -12.04
C GLY A 303 26.00 -2.96 -11.64
N LEU A 304 24.92 -3.74 -11.66
CA LEU A 304 24.89 -5.16 -11.26
C LEU A 304 24.55 -6.11 -12.42
N THR A 305 24.38 -5.59 -13.64
CA THR A 305 24.12 -6.42 -14.83
C THR A 305 25.41 -7.09 -15.32
N PRO A 306 25.34 -8.31 -15.91
CA PRO A 306 26.52 -8.95 -16.50
C PRO A 306 27.26 -8.05 -17.49
N GLU A 307 26.52 -7.31 -18.30
CA GLU A 307 27.05 -6.37 -19.29
C GLU A 307 27.76 -5.20 -18.60
N ALA A 308 27.14 -4.62 -17.55
CA ALA A 308 27.75 -3.55 -16.80
C ALA A 308 29.06 -3.97 -16.12
N LEU A 309 29.10 -5.19 -15.57
CA LEU A 309 30.30 -5.77 -14.98
C LEU A 309 31.39 -6.00 -16.03
N ALA A 310 31.03 -6.51 -17.22
CA ALA A 310 31.96 -6.71 -18.33
C ALA A 310 32.52 -5.39 -18.89
N MET A 311 31.71 -4.33 -18.90
CA MET A 311 32.12 -2.99 -19.34
C MET A 311 32.85 -2.18 -18.26
N GLY A 312 33.08 -2.74 -17.06
CA GLY A 312 33.71 -2.01 -15.96
C GLY A 312 32.88 -0.85 -15.39
N THR A 313 31.55 -0.89 -15.59
CA THR A 313 30.64 0.12 -15.07
C THR A 313 30.70 0.12 -13.54
N VAL A 314 30.84 1.31 -12.95
CA VAL A 314 31.05 1.44 -11.51
C VAL A 314 29.73 1.27 -10.75
N PHE A 315 29.75 0.42 -9.73
CA PHE A 315 28.63 0.28 -8.78
C PHE A 315 28.33 1.63 -8.10
N ASP A 316 27.06 2.02 -8.09
CA ASP A 316 26.62 3.31 -7.53
C ASP A 316 26.55 3.26 -5.99
N PHE A 317 27.69 3.48 -5.34
CA PHE A 317 27.78 3.54 -3.87
C PHE A 317 26.96 4.66 -3.25
N ASP A 318 26.72 5.76 -3.97
CA ASP A 318 25.88 6.83 -3.46
C ASP A 318 24.42 6.40 -3.39
N ALA A 319 23.90 5.77 -4.44
CA ALA A 319 22.55 5.21 -4.44
C ALA A 319 22.39 4.14 -3.35
N SER A 320 23.38 3.26 -3.21
CA SER A 320 23.44 2.27 -2.13
C SER A 320 23.38 2.92 -0.75
N SER A 321 24.22 3.94 -0.50
CA SER A 321 24.27 4.61 0.81
C SER A 321 22.96 5.33 1.15
N GLN A 322 22.28 5.90 0.14
CA GLN A 322 21.00 6.57 0.31
C GLN A 322 19.88 5.57 0.61
N LEU A 323 19.82 4.44 -0.11
CA LEU A 323 18.88 3.36 0.20
C LEU A 323 19.16 2.77 1.58
N HIS A 324 20.42 2.51 1.92
CA HIS A 324 20.79 2.01 3.24
C HIS A 324 20.31 2.96 4.35
N ALA A 325 20.60 4.26 4.25
CA ALA A 325 20.15 5.23 5.26
C ALA A 325 18.61 5.35 5.35
N THR A 326 17.92 5.18 4.22
CA THR A 326 16.44 5.20 4.16
C THR A 326 15.81 3.97 4.80
N LEU A 327 16.43 2.80 4.62
CA LEU A 327 15.89 1.51 5.03
C LEU A 327 16.34 1.08 6.43
N PHE A 328 17.49 1.58 6.89
CA PHE A 328 18.10 1.27 8.17
C PHE A 328 18.38 2.55 8.98
N PRO A 329 17.34 3.29 9.38
CA PRO A 329 17.50 4.39 10.33
C PRO A 329 18.04 3.86 11.67
N ALA A 330 18.60 4.75 12.50
CA ALA A 330 19.25 4.38 13.76
C ALA A 330 18.39 3.48 14.65
N ALA A 331 17.10 3.79 14.80
CA ALA A 331 16.17 2.98 15.59
C ALA A 331 15.97 1.55 15.04
N THR A 332 16.06 1.37 13.72
CA THR A 332 16.02 0.06 13.06
C THR A 332 17.31 -0.71 13.30
N LEU A 333 18.46 -0.05 13.11
CA LEU A 333 19.78 -0.65 13.36
C LEU A 333 19.93 -1.12 14.81
N THR A 334 19.48 -0.32 15.79
CA THR A 334 19.46 -0.71 17.19
C THR A 334 18.57 -1.94 17.43
N ALA A 335 17.38 -1.98 16.82
CA ALA A 335 16.44 -3.08 17.01
C ALA A 335 16.93 -4.42 16.43
N ILE A 336 17.70 -4.39 15.34
CA ILE A 336 18.25 -5.60 14.71
C ILE A 336 19.67 -5.94 15.17
N SER A 337 20.24 -5.15 16.08
CA SER A 337 21.59 -5.38 16.58
C SER A 337 21.68 -6.73 17.30
N GLY A 338 22.72 -7.50 17.00
CA GLY A 338 22.92 -8.86 17.55
C GLY A 338 22.03 -9.95 16.93
N LYS A 339 21.17 -9.63 15.95
CA LYS A 339 20.36 -10.64 15.24
C LYS A 339 21.13 -11.20 14.06
N SER A 340 21.45 -12.50 14.07
CA SER A 340 22.24 -13.11 13.00
C SER A 340 21.49 -13.24 11.67
N ARG A 341 20.15 -13.29 11.70
CA ARG A 341 19.32 -13.50 10.51
C ARG A 341 18.24 -12.43 10.36
N LEU A 342 18.21 -11.81 9.18
CA LEU A 342 17.27 -10.76 8.83
C LEU A 342 16.30 -11.26 7.74
N LEU A 343 15.04 -11.42 8.13
CA LEU A 343 13.93 -11.72 7.24
C LEU A 343 13.41 -10.40 6.67
N ILE A 344 13.45 -10.21 5.36
CA ILE A 344 13.12 -8.94 4.71
C ILE A 344 11.84 -9.08 3.90
N ALA A 345 10.90 -8.20 4.18
CA ALA A 345 9.61 -8.10 3.52
C ALA A 345 9.46 -6.68 2.94
N ALA A 346 9.47 -6.52 1.61
CA ALA A 346 9.38 -5.22 0.97
C ALA A 346 8.44 -5.22 -0.23
N ASN A 347 7.88 -4.06 -0.58
CA ASN A 347 7.03 -3.88 -1.77
C ASN A 347 7.68 -2.94 -2.81
N ALA A 348 6.95 -2.68 -3.91
CA ALA A 348 7.40 -1.81 -4.99
C ALA A 348 8.75 -2.25 -5.59
N SER A 349 9.59 -1.29 -6.01
CA SER A 349 10.91 -1.57 -6.62
C SER A 349 11.88 -2.26 -5.66
N LEU A 350 11.68 -2.16 -4.34
CA LEU A 350 12.50 -2.88 -3.35
C LEU A 350 12.35 -4.39 -3.47
N GLY A 351 11.24 -4.91 -3.99
CA GLY A 351 11.08 -6.34 -4.26
C GLY A 351 12.07 -6.88 -5.30
N ALA A 352 12.66 -6.00 -6.12
CA ALA A 352 13.71 -6.34 -7.09
C ALA A 352 15.12 -5.99 -6.59
N LEU A 353 15.27 -5.45 -5.38
CA LEU A 353 16.57 -5.05 -4.85
C LEU A 353 17.31 -6.25 -4.24
N PRO A 354 18.54 -6.56 -4.67
CA PRO A 354 19.38 -7.51 -3.95
C PRO A 354 19.90 -6.86 -2.66
N PHE A 355 19.14 -6.96 -1.55
CA PHE A 355 19.48 -6.33 -0.27
C PHE A 355 20.90 -6.65 0.23
N ALA A 356 21.45 -7.81 -0.14
CA ALA A 356 22.83 -8.20 0.16
C ALA A 356 23.88 -7.18 -0.33
N THR A 357 23.59 -6.44 -1.40
CA THR A 357 24.49 -5.45 -1.99
C THR A 357 24.28 -4.04 -1.43
N LEU A 358 23.44 -3.86 -0.40
CA LEU A 358 23.36 -2.56 0.25
C LEU A 358 24.59 -2.33 1.13
N ALA A 359 25.23 -1.20 0.95
CA ALA A 359 26.35 -0.73 1.75
C ALA A 359 26.06 0.68 2.31
N PRO A 360 26.39 0.95 3.58
CA PRO A 360 26.28 2.27 4.17
C PRO A 360 27.30 3.25 3.56
N ARG A 361 27.17 4.53 3.92
CA ARG A 361 28.12 5.57 3.48
C ARG A 361 29.53 5.26 4.02
N GLN A 362 30.51 5.31 3.12
CA GLN A 362 31.94 5.11 3.40
C GLN A 362 32.76 6.08 2.54
N SER A 363 33.94 6.48 3.02
CA SER A 363 34.88 7.28 2.22
C SER A 363 35.58 6.39 1.19
N LYS A 364 35.53 6.78 -0.09
CA LYS A 364 36.16 6.08 -1.23
C LYS A 364 35.94 4.56 -1.21
N PRO A 365 34.68 4.09 -1.21
CA PRO A 365 34.38 2.67 -1.18
C PRO A 365 34.83 2.00 -2.49
N THR A 366 35.32 0.78 -2.36
CA THR A 366 35.55 -0.15 -3.47
C THR A 366 34.67 -1.36 -3.28
N LEU A 367 34.48 -2.17 -4.32
CA LEU A 367 33.70 -3.41 -4.20
C LEU A 367 34.23 -4.35 -3.09
N ARG A 368 35.55 -4.34 -2.86
CA ARG A 368 36.20 -5.15 -1.83
C ARG A 368 36.01 -4.56 -0.42
N SER A 369 36.16 -3.24 -0.29
CA SER A 369 36.18 -2.53 1.00
C SER A 369 34.80 -2.15 1.53
N ALA A 370 33.76 -2.20 0.70
CA ALA A 370 32.40 -1.89 1.11
C ALA A 370 31.89 -2.82 2.21
N ARG A 371 31.22 -2.23 3.21
CA ARG A 371 30.54 -2.96 4.29
C ARG A 371 29.15 -3.43 3.82
N TRP A 372 29.14 -4.45 2.97
CA TRP A 372 27.91 -5.04 2.46
C TRP A 372 27.02 -5.57 3.59
N LEU A 373 25.71 -5.34 3.52
CA LEU A 373 24.74 -5.76 4.53
C LEU A 373 24.79 -7.27 4.82
N VAL A 374 25.10 -8.08 3.82
CA VAL A 374 25.26 -9.54 3.96
C VAL A 374 26.42 -9.94 4.89
N ARG A 375 27.36 -9.03 5.17
CA ARG A 375 28.44 -9.28 6.14
C ARG A 375 27.97 -9.14 7.59
N ASP A 376 26.89 -8.41 7.82
CA ASP A 376 26.35 -8.18 9.16
C ASP A 376 25.23 -9.19 9.49
N HIS A 377 24.44 -9.61 8.48
CA HIS A 377 23.30 -10.51 8.67
C HIS A 377 23.14 -11.53 7.54
N ALA A 378 22.69 -12.75 7.87
CA ALA A 378 22.14 -13.68 6.89
C ALA A 378 20.76 -13.18 6.42
N LEU A 379 20.62 -12.88 5.12
CA LEU A 379 19.42 -12.24 4.58
C LEU A 379 18.47 -13.26 3.96
N VAL A 380 17.17 -13.12 4.23
CA VAL A 380 16.12 -13.95 3.65
C VAL A 380 14.98 -13.06 3.17
N THR A 381 14.76 -13.00 1.87
CA THR A 381 13.64 -12.24 1.31
C THR A 381 12.36 -13.05 1.37
N LEU A 382 11.30 -12.45 1.90
CA LEU A 382 9.99 -13.07 2.05
C LEU A 382 9.03 -12.55 0.97
N PRO A 383 8.26 -13.43 0.30
CA PRO A 383 7.20 -13.00 -0.62
C PRO A 383 6.00 -12.40 0.10
N SER A 384 5.84 -12.70 1.40
CA SER A 384 4.86 -12.11 2.30
C SER A 384 5.29 -12.29 3.75
N ILE A 385 4.78 -11.46 4.66
CA ILE A 385 5.03 -11.61 6.10
C ILE A 385 4.42 -12.90 6.65
N ALA A 386 3.27 -13.33 6.12
CA ALA A 386 2.62 -14.59 6.47
C ALA A 386 3.53 -15.82 6.28
N SER A 387 4.46 -15.76 5.32
CA SER A 387 5.38 -16.87 5.01
C SER A 387 6.32 -17.25 6.17
N ILE A 388 6.48 -16.38 7.18
CA ILE A 388 7.28 -16.67 8.38
C ILE A 388 6.68 -17.85 9.15
N VAL A 389 5.36 -17.99 9.18
CA VAL A 389 4.66 -19.07 9.91
C VAL A 389 4.67 -20.36 9.10
N SER A 390 4.48 -20.28 7.78
CA SER A 390 4.43 -21.45 6.89
C SER A 390 5.80 -22.14 6.73
N ALA A 391 6.90 -21.40 6.88
CA ALA A 391 8.25 -21.92 6.69
C ALA A 391 8.84 -22.62 7.94
N ARG A 392 8.10 -22.70 9.06
CA ARG A 392 8.58 -23.35 10.29
C ARG A 392 8.17 -24.81 10.33
N PRO A 393 9.10 -25.75 10.56
CA PRO A 393 8.73 -27.13 10.86
C PRO A 393 7.93 -27.17 12.16
N GLY A 394 6.63 -27.48 12.05
CA GLY A 394 5.70 -27.59 13.19
C GLY A 394 4.33 -26.92 13.03
N SER A 395 4.10 -26.08 12.00
CA SER A 395 2.83 -25.35 11.82
C SER A 395 1.78 -26.08 10.97
N VAL A 396 2.10 -27.23 10.36
CA VAL A 396 1.10 -28.15 9.78
C VAL A 396 0.66 -29.12 10.87
N GLY A 397 -0.19 -28.63 11.76
CA GLY A 397 -0.93 -29.47 12.68
C GLY A 397 -1.90 -30.34 11.88
N ARG A 398 -1.71 -31.66 11.95
CA ARG A 398 -2.69 -32.68 11.58
C ARG A 398 -4.10 -32.25 12.03
N GLN A 399 -5.02 -32.05 11.10
CA GLN A 399 -6.43 -32.29 11.37
C GLN A 399 -6.76 -33.68 10.83
N LYS A 400 -7.11 -34.56 11.77
CA LYS A 400 -7.83 -35.81 11.49
C LYS A 400 -9.27 -35.49 11.14
#